data_AF-A0A2P8HP03-F1
#
_entry.id   AF-A0A2P8HP03-F1
#
_cell.length_a   1.000
_cell.length_b   1.000
_cell.length_c   1.000
_cell.angle_alpha   90.00
_cell.angle_beta   90.00
_cell.angle_gamma   90.00
#
_symmetry.space_group_name_H-M   'P 1'
#
loop_
_entity.id
_entity.type
_entity.pdbx_description
1 polymer ?
#
loop_
_entity_poly.entity_id
_entity_poly.type
_entity_poly.pdbx_seq_one_letter_code
_entity_poly.pdbx_strand_id
1 'polypeptide(L)'
;MSIHSSISRILLLSVCILAAVKLSAQHYIPADEGSKVQFKIVNHLIFSTTVNGYFKGLKGDIKFDPKDLKSAAIEATVAVKTISTGIDKRDKDLQAEKYFNTDKYPAIHISSTSITATDKPDTYQLLGSLTIKGITKKIAFPFTATMSNGGCLFKATFTINRKDFQVGPDNAIDDKLTVVLAILGHKQ
;
A
#
# COMPACT_ATOMS: atom_id res chain seq x y z
N MET A 1 35.78 77.89 -13.04
CA MET A 1 36.11 76.51 -12.62
C MET A 1 34.81 75.90 -12.11
N SER A 2 33.99 75.31 -12.99
CA SER A 2 34.03 73.90 -13.42
C SER A 2 33.79 72.99 -12.20
N ILE A 3 32.82 72.05 -12.12
CA ILE A 3 32.52 70.93 -13.03
C ILE A 3 31.11 70.37 -12.71
N HIS A 4 30.43 69.80 -13.73
CA HIS A 4 29.16 69.03 -13.72
C HIS A 4 29.16 67.74 -12.87
N SER A 5 27.97 67.14 -12.63
CA SER A 5 27.64 65.71 -12.91
C SER A 5 26.63 65.15 -11.88
N SER A 6 25.36 64.95 -12.24
CA SER A 6 24.73 63.74 -12.83
C SER A 6 24.11 62.78 -11.80
N ILE A 7 22.77 62.76 -11.84
CA ILE A 7 21.84 61.63 -11.68
C ILE A 7 22.50 60.28 -11.35
N SER A 8 22.20 59.73 -10.17
CA SER A 8 22.31 58.28 -9.93
C SER A 8 20.94 57.72 -9.58
N ARG A 9 20.25 57.21 -10.61
CA ARG A 9 19.07 56.36 -10.48
C ARG A 9 19.53 55.01 -9.96
N ILE A 10 19.40 54.77 -8.66
CA ILE A 10 19.58 53.42 -8.11
C ILE A 10 18.29 52.65 -8.35
N LEU A 11 18.33 51.81 -9.37
CA LEU A 11 17.33 50.80 -9.70
C LEU A 11 17.27 49.79 -8.53
N LEU A 12 16.18 49.76 -7.77
CA LEU A 12 15.91 48.66 -6.83
C LEU A 12 15.69 47.38 -7.66
N LEU A 13 16.72 46.53 -7.76
CA LEU A 13 16.56 45.13 -8.16
C LEU A 13 15.87 44.39 -7.00
N SER A 14 14.55 44.29 -7.06
CA SER A 14 13.79 43.33 -6.26
C SER A 14 14.17 41.92 -6.72
N VAL A 15 15.17 41.32 -6.09
CA VAL A 15 15.46 39.88 -6.22
C VAL A 15 14.35 39.13 -5.50
N CYS A 16 13.32 38.71 -6.24
CA CYS A 16 12.38 37.71 -5.76
C CYS A 16 13.13 36.38 -5.60
N ILE A 17 13.57 36.09 -4.38
CA ILE A 17 14.02 34.75 -4.00
C ILE A 17 12.76 33.87 -4.04
N LEU A 18 12.51 33.19 -5.16
CA LEU A 18 11.61 32.04 -5.15
C LEU A 18 12.32 30.95 -4.35
N ALA A 19 12.04 30.89 -3.06
CA ALA A 19 12.29 29.70 -2.28
C ALA A 19 11.45 28.58 -2.93
N ALA A 20 12.11 27.71 -3.68
CA ALA A 20 11.50 26.46 -4.13
C ALA A 20 11.20 25.66 -2.87
N VAL A 21 9.97 25.78 -2.37
CA VAL A 21 9.46 24.89 -1.32
C VAL A 21 9.50 23.50 -1.93
N LYS A 22 10.50 22.71 -1.58
CA LYS A 22 10.50 21.28 -1.88
C LYS A 22 9.34 20.70 -1.10
N LEU A 23 8.21 20.53 -1.78
CA LEU A 23 7.06 19.83 -1.25
C LEU A 23 7.48 18.37 -1.11
N SER A 24 7.83 17.97 0.12
CA SER A 24 8.12 16.56 0.40
C SER A 24 6.82 15.78 0.37
N ALA A 25 6.85 14.58 -0.19
CA ALA A 25 5.78 13.61 0.00
C ALA A 25 5.44 13.50 1.49
N GLN A 26 4.15 13.40 1.81
CA GLN A 26 3.71 13.19 3.19
C GLN A 26 4.02 11.75 3.57
N HIS A 27 4.63 11.57 4.73
CA HIS A 27 5.01 10.26 5.25
C HIS A 27 3.96 9.77 6.24
N TYR A 28 3.51 8.54 6.07
CA TYR A 28 2.50 7.89 6.89
C TYR A 28 2.99 6.52 7.36
N ILE A 29 2.67 6.20 8.61
CA ILE A 29 2.85 4.87 9.20
C ILE A 29 1.48 4.22 9.39
N PRO A 30 1.27 2.98 8.90
CA PRO A 30 0.03 2.25 9.15
C PRO A 30 -0.23 2.05 10.64
N ALA A 31 -1.44 2.34 11.07
CA ALA A 31 -1.95 1.96 12.39
C ALA A 31 -2.51 0.54 12.33
N ASP A 32 -2.36 -0.25 13.39
CA ASP A 32 -3.07 -1.52 13.50
C ASP A 32 -4.58 -1.30 13.75
N GLU A 33 -4.90 -0.40 14.68
CA GLU A 33 -6.28 -0.04 14.98
C GLU A 33 -6.90 0.76 13.83
N GLY A 34 -8.13 0.41 13.46
CA GLY A 34 -8.83 1.02 12.32
C GLY A 34 -8.35 0.53 10.94
N SER A 35 -7.27 -0.27 10.88
CA SER A 35 -6.81 -0.90 9.65
C SER A 35 -7.36 -2.31 9.45
N LYS A 36 -7.42 -2.73 8.18
CA LYS A 36 -7.93 -4.02 7.75
C LYS A 36 -7.12 -4.55 6.56
N VAL A 37 -6.53 -5.72 6.75
CA VAL A 37 -5.93 -6.55 5.69
C VAL A 37 -6.74 -7.83 5.60
N GLN A 38 -7.71 -7.88 4.68
CA GLN A 38 -8.64 -9.00 4.54
C GLN A 38 -8.43 -9.73 3.22
N PHE A 39 -8.64 -11.04 3.24
CA PHE A 39 -8.91 -11.82 2.03
C PHE A 39 -10.28 -12.51 2.09
N LYS A 40 -10.85 -12.77 0.92
CA LYS A 40 -12.08 -13.53 0.71
C LYS A 40 -11.85 -14.56 -0.38
N ILE A 41 -12.20 -15.81 -0.12
CA ILE A 41 -12.01 -16.92 -1.05
C ILE A 41 -13.19 -17.88 -0.97
N VAL A 42 -13.64 -18.39 -2.12
CA VAL A 42 -14.77 -19.32 -2.19
C VAL A 42 -14.27 -20.75 -2.03
N ASN A 43 -15.01 -21.54 -1.26
CA ASN A 43 -14.82 -22.98 -1.16
C ASN A 43 -16.06 -23.70 -1.73
N HIS A 44 -15.87 -24.42 -2.83
CA HIS A 44 -16.95 -25.11 -3.53
C HIS A 44 -17.40 -26.42 -2.88
N LEU A 45 -16.68 -26.93 -1.87
CA LEU A 45 -17.05 -28.18 -1.19
C LEU A 45 -18.35 -28.08 -0.39
N ILE A 46 -18.73 -26.88 0.04
CA ILE A 46 -19.92 -26.65 0.89
C ILE A 46 -20.67 -25.45 0.34
N PHE A 47 -21.59 -25.67 -0.60
CA PHE A 47 -22.50 -24.64 -1.14
C PHE A 47 -21.80 -23.34 -1.60
N SER A 48 -20.55 -23.42 -2.10
CA SER A 48 -19.75 -22.25 -2.47
C SER A 48 -19.63 -21.20 -1.34
N THR A 49 -19.36 -21.66 -0.12
CA THR A 49 -19.20 -20.78 1.05
C THR A 49 -17.98 -19.87 0.89
N THR A 50 -18.15 -18.58 1.17
CA THR A 50 -17.04 -17.62 1.23
C THR A 50 -16.34 -17.69 2.57
N VAL A 51 -15.05 -18.02 2.57
CA VAL A 51 -14.17 -17.91 3.72
C VAL A 51 -13.57 -16.51 3.77
N ASN A 52 -13.75 -15.84 4.91
CA ASN A 52 -13.09 -14.57 5.20
C ASN A 52 -11.88 -14.85 6.09
N GLY A 53 -10.74 -14.26 5.75
CA GLY A 53 -9.58 -14.25 6.63
C GLY A 53 -8.93 -12.87 6.68
N TYR A 54 -8.11 -12.64 7.70
CA TYR A 54 -7.45 -11.37 7.93
C TYR A 54 -6.04 -11.58 8.49
N PHE A 55 -5.20 -10.57 8.30
CA PHE A 55 -3.90 -10.44 8.97
C PHE A 55 -3.94 -9.23 9.90
N LYS A 56 -3.15 -9.28 10.99
CA LYS A 56 -2.97 -8.19 11.95
C LYS A 56 -1.50 -7.77 11.96
N GLY A 57 -1.18 -6.64 12.61
CA GLY A 57 0.22 -6.23 12.75
C GLY A 57 0.80 -5.72 11.43
N LEU A 58 0.01 -4.95 10.66
CA LEU A 58 0.49 -4.39 9.40
C LEU A 58 1.57 -3.36 9.73
N LYS A 59 2.76 -3.56 9.17
CA LYS A 59 3.85 -2.60 9.22
C LYS A 59 4.03 -2.02 7.83
N GLY A 60 4.44 -0.77 7.75
CA GLY A 60 4.76 -0.16 6.47
C GLY A 60 5.29 1.25 6.57
N ASP A 61 5.76 1.74 5.44
CA ASP A 61 6.21 3.10 5.17
C ASP A 61 5.46 3.56 3.91
N ILE A 62 4.68 4.62 4.06
CA ILE A 62 3.86 5.17 2.98
C ILE A 62 4.29 6.62 2.75
N LYS A 63 4.98 6.87 1.65
CA LYS A 63 5.24 8.21 1.12
C LYS A 63 4.21 8.50 0.06
N PHE A 64 3.35 9.48 0.31
CA PHE A 64 2.26 9.78 -0.59
C PHE A 64 1.90 11.27 -0.54
N ASP A 65 1.90 11.91 -1.71
CA ASP A 65 1.31 13.23 -1.91
C ASP A 65 0.56 13.22 -3.25
N PRO A 66 -0.77 13.48 -3.25
CA PRO A 66 -1.55 13.64 -4.47
C PRO A 66 -0.96 14.63 -5.49
N LYS A 67 -0.17 15.61 -5.02
CA LYS A 67 0.46 16.64 -5.86
C LYS A 67 1.85 16.23 -6.38
N ASP A 68 2.47 15.20 -5.80
CA ASP A 68 3.76 14.66 -6.23
C ASP A 68 3.79 13.13 -6.17
N LEU A 69 3.14 12.50 -7.14
CA LEU A 69 3.11 11.04 -7.23
C LEU A 69 4.44 10.43 -7.68
N LYS A 70 5.39 11.23 -8.20
CA LYS A 70 6.69 10.71 -8.65
C LYS A 70 7.58 10.31 -7.48
N SER A 71 7.41 10.94 -6.32
CA SER A 71 8.11 10.58 -5.09
C SER A 71 7.31 9.61 -4.21
N ALA A 72 6.11 9.22 -4.65
CA ALA A 72 5.26 8.33 -3.89
C ALA A 72 5.81 6.90 -3.89
N ALA A 73 5.84 6.29 -2.71
CA ALA A 73 6.33 4.94 -2.48
C ALA A 73 5.54 4.31 -1.34
N ILE A 74 5.17 3.04 -1.51
CA ILE A 74 4.46 2.25 -0.51
C ILE A 74 5.23 0.95 -0.32
N GLU A 75 5.66 0.72 0.91
CA GLU A 75 6.18 -0.56 1.37
C GLU A 75 5.38 -1.05 2.56
N ALA A 76 4.95 -2.31 2.54
CA ALA A 76 4.21 -2.87 3.66
C ALA A 76 4.45 -4.36 3.83
N THR A 77 4.31 -4.83 5.07
CA THR A 77 4.56 -6.21 5.46
C THR A 77 3.55 -6.64 6.52
N VAL A 78 3.06 -7.89 6.39
CA VAL A 78 2.31 -8.57 7.43
C VAL A 78 3.01 -9.87 7.80
N ALA A 79 2.98 -10.22 9.09
CA ALA A 79 3.49 -11.50 9.55
C ALA A 79 2.44 -12.59 9.33
N VAL A 80 2.83 -13.68 8.65
CA VAL A 80 1.92 -14.78 8.28
C VAL A 80 1.28 -15.41 9.52
N LYS A 81 2.03 -15.52 10.63
CA LYS A 81 1.54 -16.04 11.92
C LYS A 81 0.31 -15.32 12.48
N THR A 82 0.01 -14.10 11.99
CA THR A 82 -1.16 -13.32 12.42
C THR A 82 -2.43 -13.64 11.63
N ILE A 83 -2.34 -14.57 10.68
CA ILE A 83 -3.48 -15.01 9.90
C ILE A 83 -4.57 -15.51 10.83
N SER A 84 -5.80 -15.04 10.61
CA SER A 84 -6.95 -15.65 11.23
C SER A 84 -8.16 -15.67 10.33
N THR A 85 -8.91 -16.74 10.46
CA THR A 85 -10.19 -17.00 9.81
C THR A 85 -11.30 -17.24 10.83
N GLY A 86 -11.01 -17.00 12.11
CA GLY A 86 -11.90 -17.31 13.24
C GLY A 86 -12.02 -18.79 13.57
N ILE A 87 -11.18 -19.66 13.00
CA ILE A 87 -11.15 -21.11 13.29
C ILE A 87 -9.70 -21.54 13.50
N ASP A 88 -9.31 -21.75 14.75
CA ASP A 88 -7.91 -22.01 15.15
C ASP A 88 -7.27 -23.18 14.40
N LYS A 89 -8.01 -24.29 14.20
CA LYS A 89 -7.51 -25.45 13.45
C LYS A 89 -7.17 -25.07 12.00
N ARG A 90 -8.00 -24.25 11.36
CA ARG A 90 -7.76 -23.77 9.99
C ARG A 90 -6.59 -22.79 9.95
N ASP A 91 -6.49 -21.92 10.95
CA ASP A 91 -5.40 -20.94 11.06
C ASP A 91 -4.05 -21.64 11.26
N LYS A 92 -4.01 -22.72 12.04
CA LYS A 92 -2.84 -23.60 12.16
C LYS A 92 -2.50 -24.30 10.84
N ASP A 93 -3.51 -24.84 10.16
CA ASP A 93 -3.34 -25.50 8.86
C ASP A 93 -2.76 -24.55 7.81
N LEU A 94 -3.25 -23.30 7.74
CA LEU A 94 -2.77 -22.28 6.80
C LEU A 94 -1.30 -21.92 7.04
N GLN A 95 -0.78 -22.08 8.25
CA GLN A 95 0.62 -21.82 8.54
C GLN A 95 1.57 -22.95 8.10
N ALA A 96 1.05 -24.15 7.85
CA ALA A 96 1.84 -25.32 7.47
C ALA A 96 2.41 -25.23 6.04
N GLU A 97 3.34 -26.13 5.72
CA GLU A 97 4.09 -26.18 4.46
C GLU A 97 3.21 -26.15 3.19
N LYS A 98 2.10 -26.88 3.24
CA LYS A 98 1.12 -26.95 2.14
C LYS A 98 0.51 -25.59 1.76
N TYR A 99 0.49 -24.63 2.69
CA TYR A 99 -0.07 -23.29 2.48
C TYR A 99 1.05 -22.25 2.55
N PHE A 100 1.13 -21.44 3.62
CA PHE A 100 2.08 -20.33 3.69
C PHE A 100 3.49 -20.75 4.12
N ASN A 101 3.66 -21.93 4.75
CA ASN A 101 4.95 -22.39 5.29
C ASN A 101 5.64 -21.31 6.15
N THR A 102 4.98 -20.94 7.24
CA THR A 102 5.36 -19.77 8.07
C THR A 102 6.76 -19.89 8.66
N ASP A 103 7.21 -21.11 8.97
CA ASP A 103 8.54 -21.35 9.53
C ASP A 103 9.66 -20.95 8.54
N LYS A 104 9.42 -21.12 7.24
CA LYS A 104 10.36 -20.73 6.18
C LYS A 104 10.08 -19.33 5.63
N TYR A 105 8.81 -18.93 5.55
CA TYR A 105 8.37 -17.66 4.97
C TYR A 105 7.48 -16.91 5.97
N PRO A 106 8.07 -16.22 6.96
CA PRO A 106 7.32 -15.65 8.08
C PRO A 106 6.48 -14.43 7.72
N ALA A 107 6.66 -13.86 6.52
CA ALA A 107 6.07 -12.58 6.15
C ALA A 107 5.61 -12.53 4.69
N ILE A 108 4.58 -11.73 4.45
CA ILE A 108 4.13 -11.29 3.13
C ILE A 108 4.56 -9.83 2.98
N HIS A 109 5.12 -9.47 1.83
CA HIS A 109 5.62 -8.11 1.58
C HIS A 109 5.11 -7.56 0.24
N ILE A 110 4.75 -6.28 0.23
CA ILE A 110 4.44 -5.51 -0.98
C ILE A 110 5.36 -4.28 -1.04
N SER A 111 5.87 -3.99 -2.24
CA SER A 111 6.61 -2.76 -2.55
C SER A 111 6.11 -2.18 -3.86
N SER A 112 5.78 -0.89 -3.88
CA SER A 112 5.35 -0.18 -5.09
C SER A 112 6.54 0.14 -5.99
N THR A 113 6.37 -0.04 -7.30
CA THR A 113 7.30 0.44 -8.32
C THR A 113 6.86 1.76 -8.95
N SER A 114 5.55 2.03 -8.97
CA SER A 114 4.99 3.28 -9.49
C SER A 114 3.60 3.52 -8.93
N ILE A 115 3.26 4.78 -8.71
CA ILE A 115 1.92 5.23 -8.34
C ILE A 115 1.53 6.35 -9.31
N THR A 116 0.36 6.24 -9.93
CA THR A 116 -0.13 7.22 -10.89
C THR A 116 -1.57 7.63 -10.58
N ALA A 117 -1.95 8.85 -10.97
CA ALA A 117 -3.34 9.27 -10.90
C ALA A 117 -4.21 8.47 -11.89
N THR A 118 -5.49 8.33 -11.58
CA THR A 118 -6.51 7.87 -12.52
C THR A 118 -7.36 9.04 -13.00
N ASP A 119 -8.33 8.76 -13.87
CA ASP A 119 -9.36 9.71 -14.29
C ASP A 119 -10.37 10.05 -13.17
N LYS A 120 -10.41 9.25 -12.10
CA LYS A 120 -11.33 9.42 -10.98
C LYS A 120 -10.69 10.22 -9.84
N PRO A 121 -11.43 11.16 -9.22
CA PRO A 121 -10.98 11.87 -8.03
C PRO A 121 -10.52 10.92 -6.92
N ASP A 122 -9.46 11.31 -6.21
CA ASP A 122 -8.88 10.60 -5.06
C ASP A 122 -8.52 9.13 -5.32
N THR A 123 -8.44 8.74 -6.58
CA THR A 123 -8.20 7.36 -7.02
C THR A 123 -6.88 7.29 -7.79
N TYR A 124 -6.06 6.33 -7.41
CA TYR A 124 -4.70 6.15 -7.88
C TYR A 124 -4.49 4.70 -8.29
N GLN A 125 -3.57 4.48 -9.22
CA GLN A 125 -3.16 3.16 -9.66
C GLN A 125 -1.80 2.84 -9.04
N LEU A 126 -1.72 1.73 -8.30
CA LEU A 126 -0.45 1.17 -7.85
C LEU A 126 0.02 0.12 -8.85
N LEU A 127 1.30 0.19 -9.21
CA LEU A 127 2.06 -0.91 -9.79
C LEU A 127 3.14 -1.30 -8.78
N GLY A 128 3.31 -2.60 -8.53
CA GLY A 128 4.27 -3.05 -7.53
C GLY A 128 4.59 -4.54 -7.60
N SER A 129 5.37 -4.99 -6.63
CA SER A 129 5.75 -6.37 -6.44
C SER A 129 5.15 -6.89 -5.14
N LEU A 130 4.45 -8.01 -5.21
CA LEU A 130 3.93 -8.76 -4.07
C LEU A 130 4.71 -10.04 -3.91
N THR A 131 5.23 -10.28 -2.71
CA THR A 131 5.97 -11.48 -2.36
C THR A 131 5.20 -12.27 -1.31
N ILE A 132 4.82 -13.50 -1.66
CA ILE A 132 4.15 -14.45 -0.77
C ILE A 132 4.89 -15.79 -0.91
N LYS A 133 5.21 -16.44 0.21
CA LYS A 133 5.90 -17.74 0.23
C LYS A 133 7.22 -17.74 -0.56
N GLY A 134 7.96 -16.62 -0.50
CA GLY A 134 9.21 -16.41 -1.23
C GLY A 134 9.07 -16.20 -2.74
N ILE A 135 7.85 -16.20 -3.29
CA ILE A 135 7.59 -15.98 -4.71
C ILE A 135 7.12 -14.55 -4.93
N THR A 136 7.79 -13.81 -5.81
CA THR A 136 7.45 -12.43 -6.16
C THR A 136 6.69 -12.37 -7.48
N LYS A 137 5.58 -11.65 -7.49
CA LYS A 137 4.77 -11.37 -8.69
C LYS A 137 4.51 -9.87 -8.82
N LYS A 138 4.51 -9.38 -10.06
CA LYS A 138 4.06 -8.02 -10.36
C LYS A 138 2.55 -7.95 -10.20
N ILE A 139 2.07 -6.91 -9.53
CA ILE A 139 0.66 -6.66 -9.34
C ILE A 139 0.31 -5.21 -9.68
N ALA A 140 -0.95 -5.01 -10.06
CA ALA A 140 -1.51 -3.72 -10.40
C ALA A 140 -2.91 -3.63 -9.80
N PHE A 141 -3.19 -2.59 -9.03
CA PHE A 141 -4.55 -2.35 -8.54
C PHE A 141 -4.83 -0.86 -8.29
N PRO A 142 -6.10 -0.45 -8.44
CA PRO A 142 -6.52 0.87 -8.03
C PRO A 142 -6.68 0.93 -6.50
N PHE A 143 -6.39 2.09 -5.93
CA PHE A 143 -6.68 2.41 -4.54
C PHE A 143 -7.20 3.84 -4.42
N THR A 144 -7.95 4.12 -3.36
CA THR A 144 -8.36 5.48 -3.00
C THR A 144 -7.54 5.98 -1.82
N ALA A 145 -7.22 7.26 -1.79
CA ALA A 145 -6.58 7.91 -0.65
C ALA A 145 -7.46 9.07 -0.17
N THR A 146 -8.06 8.93 1.02
CA THR A 146 -8.90 9.97 1.62
C THR A 146 -8.15 10.62 2.78
N MET A 147 -7.74 11.87 2.58
CA MET A 147 -7.07 12.66 3.62
C MET A 147 -8.03 13.01 4.75
N SER A 148 -7.58 12.90 5.99
CA SER A 148 -8.29 13.36 7.18
C SER A 148 -7.34 14.14 8.08
N ASN A 149 -7.87 14.91 9.04
CA ASN A 149 -7.04 15.63 9.98
C ASN A 149 -6.15 14.64 10.76
N GLY A 150 -4.84 14.67 10.51
CA GLY A 150 -3.84 13.82 11.17
C GLY A 150 -3.49 12.51 10.45
N GLY A 151 -4.06 12.22 9.28
CA GLY A 151 -3.78 10.97 8.57
C GLY A 151 -4.35 10.85 7.17
N CYS A 152 -4.28 9.64 6.63
CA CYS A 152 -4.86 9.27 5.35
C CYS A 152 -5.41 7.85 5.41
N LEU A 153 -6.63 7.66 4.89
CA LEU A 153 -7.25 6.35 4.75
C LEU A 153 -7.06 5.83 3.32
N PHE A 154 -6.26 4.78 3.19
CA PHE A 154 -5.99 4.10 1.92
C PHE A 154 -6.92 2.89 1.78
N LYS A 155 -7.70 2.80 0.70
CA LYS A 155 -8.56 1.64 0.45
C LYS A 155 -8.27 1.01 -0.89
N ALA A 156 -8.20 -0.31 -0.93
CA ALA A 156 -8.04 -1.05 -2.19
C ALA A 156 -8.87 -2.32 -2.16
N THR A 157 -9.31 -2.76 -3.34
CA THR A 157 -9.87 -4.09 -3.53
C THR A 157 -9.36 -4.64 -4.85
N PHE A 158 -8.74 -5.81 -4.80
CA PHE A 158 -8.14 -6.42 -5.98
C PHE A 158 -8.13 -7.95 -5.84
N THR A 159 -7.88 -8.63 -6.94
CA THR A 159 -7.85 -10.09 -6.97
C THR A 159 -6.43 -10.57 -7.23
N ILE A 160 -6.03 -11.65 -6.55
CA ILE A 160 -4.81 -12.39 -6.85
C ILE A 160 -5.13 -13.86 -7.06
N ASN A 161 -4.26 -14.59 -7.75
CA ASN A 161 -4.33 -16.05 -7.83
C ASN A 161 -3.37 -16.66 -6.81
N ARG A 162 -3.87 -17.47 -5.87
CA ARG A 162 -3.05 -18.13 -4.83
C ARG A 162 -2.05 -19.13 -5.40
N LYS A 163 -2.34 -19.68 -6.58
CA LYS A 163 -1.48 -20.66 -7.28
C LYS A 163 -0.21 -20.04 -7.81
N ASP A 164 -0.25 -18.77 -8.17
CA ASP A 164 0.94 -18.01 -8.58
C ASP A 164 2.01 -17.98 -7.48
N PHE A 165 1.59 -18.14 -6.22
CA PHE A 165 2.43 -18.17 -5.02
C PHE A 165 2.52 -19.55 -4.37
N GLN A 166 2.02 -20.60 -5.04
CA GLN A 166 2.01 -21.98 -4.55
C GLN A 166 1.37 -22.13 -3.15
N VAL A 167 0.33 -21.36 -2.87
CA VAL A 167 -0.40 -21.42 -1.59
C VAL A 167 -1.60 -22.36 -1.72
N GLY A 168 -1.50 -23.53 -1.09
CA GLY A 168 -2.56 -24.51 -0.98
C GLY A 168 -2.67 -25.47 -2.17
N PRO A 169 -3.27 -26.65 -1.94
CA PRO A 169 -3.40 -27.71 -2.95
C PRO A 169 -4.37 -27.34 -4.05
N ASP A 170 -4.29 -28.05 -5.18
CA ASP A 170 -5.30 -28.02 -6.24
C ASP A 170 -6.50 -28.87 -5.82
N ASN A 171 -7.61 -28.19 -5.55
CA ASN A 171 -8.81 -28.76 -4.95
C ASN A 171 -9.98 -27.79 -5.15
N ALA A 172 -11.13 -28.09 -4.55
CA ALA A 172 -12.34 -27.28 -4.65
C ALA A 172 -12.30 -25.91 -3.95
N ILE A 173 -11.12 -25.42 -3.52
CA ILE A 173 -10.94 -24.04 -3.10
C ILE A 173 -10.56 -23.22 -4.33
N ASP A 174 -11.25 -22.10 -4.55
CA ASP A 174 -10.98 -21.21 -5.68
C ASP A 174 -9.49 -20.83 -5.79
N ASP A 175 -9.03 -20.64 -7.01
CA ASP A 175 -7.67 -20.16 -7.26
C ASP A 175 -7.57 -18.66 -6.99
N LYS A 176 -8.60 -17.91 -7.36
CA LYS A 176 -8.68 -16.47 -7.21
C LYS A 176 -9.26 -16.12 -5.84
N LEU A 177 -8.64 -15.14 -5.18
CA LEU A 177 -9.16 -14.56 -3.95
C LEU A 177 -9.17 -13.05 -4.05
N THR A 178 -10.16 -12.43 -3.42
CA THR A 178 -10.26 -10.98 -3.30
C THR A 178 -9.50 -10.52 -2.06
N VAL A 179 -8.57 -9.60 -2.25
CA VAL A 179 -7.92 -8.83 -1.18
C VAL A 179 -8.69 -7.54 -0.99
N VAL A 180 -8.99 -7.21 0.27
CA VAL A 180 -9.65 -5.96 0.69
C VAL A 180 -8.76 -5.27 1.70
N LEU A 181 -8.32 -4.07 1.36
CA LEU A 181 -7.49 -3.22 2.21
C LEU A 181 -8.28 -1.98 2.64
N ALA A 182 -8.19 -1.64 3.92
CA ALA A 182 -8.55 -0.32 4.45
C ALA A 182 -7.49 0.04 5.48
N ILE A 183 -6.52 0.86 5.12
CA ILE A 183 -5.32 1.14 5.93
C ILE A 183 -5.38 2.58 6.40
N LEU A 184 -5.43 2.78 7.71
CA LEU A 184 -5.30 4.09 8.30
C LEU A 184 -3.81 4.39 8.50
N GLY A 185 -3.31 5.40 7.80
CA GLY A 185 -1.95 5.91 7.97
C GLY A 185 -1.93 7.16 8.85
N HIS A 186 -1.15 7.17 9.93
CA HIS A 186 -0.89 8.37 10.71
C HIS A 186 0.27 9.14 10.10
N LYS A 187 0.07 10.44 9.91
CA LYS A 187 1.12 11.32 9.42
C LYS A 187 2.25 11.43 10.45
N GLN A 188 3.50 11.32 9.98
CA GLN A 188 4.70 11.57 10.80
C GLN A 188 5.10 13.05 10.77
#